data_AF-A0AAT9HTK3-F1
#
_entry.id   AF-A0AAT9HTK3-F1
#
_cell.length_a   1.000
_cell.length_b   1.000
_cell.length_c   1.000
_cell.angle_alpha   90.00
_cell.angle_beta   90.00
_cell.angle_gamma   90.00
#
_symmetry.space_group_name_H-M   'P 1'
#
loop_
_entity.id
_entity.type
_entity.pdbx_description
1 polymer ?
#
loop_
_entity_poly.entity_id
_entity_poly.type
_entity_poly.pdbx_seq_one_letter_code
_entity_poly.pdbx_strand_id
1 'polypeptide(L)'
;MVPISGPNVDSWIDEMSRLASRFVAGFETMYGYPPGEHYVTRVADSGGRDALAAALRDAGARDLIEFYSHVAQISLPDVGPGFFVDEAEYVVEGCAALSQHR
;
A
#
# COMPACT_ATOMS: atom_id res chain seq x y z
N MET A 1 18.00 -11.92 -6.89
CA MET A 1 16.85 -11.39 -6.12
C MET A 1 15.65 -12.23 -6.51
N VAL A 2 15.03 -12.96 -5.57
CA VAL A 2 13.83 -13.72 -5.88
C VAL A 2 12.67 -12.72 -5.85
N PRO A 3 11.91 -12.55 -6.93
CA PRO A 3 10.79 -11.63 -6.96
C PRO A 3 9.74 -12.06 -5.93
N ILE A 4 8.87 -11.13 -5.50
CA ILE A 4 7.68 -11.46 -4.70
C ILE A 4 7.01 -12.66 -5.37
N SER A 5 6.74 -13.71 -4.60
CA SER A 5 6.05 -14.91 -5.13
C SER A 5 4.60 -14.52 -5.44
N GLY A 6 4.36 -13.98 -6.64
CA GLY A 6 3.10 -13.36 -7.02
C GLY A 6 3.16 -12.62 -8.37
N PRO A 7 2.07 -11.95 -8.78
CA PRO A 7 2.05 -11.12 -9.99
C PRO A 7 3.07 -9.97 -9.89
N ASN A 8 3.58 -9.53 -11.04
CA ASN A 8 4.45 -8.35 -11.13
C ASN A 8 3.76 -7.15 -10.46
N VAL A 9 4.41 -6.55 -9.46
CA VAL A 9 3.80 -5.50 -8.62
C VAL A 9 3.41 -4.28 -9.44
N ASP A 10 4.23 -3.88 -10.41
CA ASP A 10 3.90 -2.73 -11.28
C ASP A 10 2.65 -2.99 -12.11
N SER A 11 2.53 -4.19 -12.68
CA SER A 11 1.33 -4.62 -13.42
C SER A 11 0.10 -4.72 -12.52
N TRP A 12 0.29 -5.10 -11.25
CA TRP A 12 -0.79 -5.13 -10.28
C TRP A 12 -1.24 -3.72 -9.89
N ILE A 13 -0.31 -2.77 -9.69
CA ILE A 13 -0.62 -1.36 -9.45
C ILE A 13 -1.46 -0.79 -10.59
N ASP A 14 -1.04 -1.02 -11.84
CA ASP A 14 -1.79 -0.54 -13.02
C ASP A 14 -3.21 -1.09 -13.06
N GLU A 15 -3.38 -2.38 -12.79
CA GLU A 15 -4.70 -3.00 -12.80
C GLU A 15 -5.58 -2.47 -11.67
N MET A 16 -5.03 -2.28 -10.46
CA MET A 16 -5.77 -1.73 -9.33
C MET A 16 -6.15 -0.27 -9.55
N SER A 17 -5.25 0.57 -10.07
CA SER A 17 -5.58 1.95 -10.45
C SER A 17 -6.70 2.00 -11.48
N ARG A 18 -6.65 1.12 -12.49
CA ARG A 18 -7.70 1.00 -13.51
C ARG A 18 -9.04 0.58 -12.92
N LEU A 19 -9.05 -0.40 -12.01
CA LEU A 19 -10.25 -0.87 -11.34
C LEU A 19 -10.85 0.21 -10.43
N ALA A 20 -10.03 0.92 -9.67
CA ALA A 20 -10.45 2.05 -8.83
C ALA A 20 -11.10 3.15 -9.66
N SER A 21 -10.51 3.55 -10.79
CA SER A 21 -11.11 4.54 -11.68
C SER A 21 -12.46 4.08 -12.26
N ARG A 22 -12.59 2.80 -12.61
CA ARG A 22 -13.86 2.23 -13.11
C ARG A 22 -14.94 2.21 -12.03
N PHE A 23 -14.57 1.93 -10.79
CA PHE A 23 -15.48 1.95 -9.65
C PHE A 23 -16.02 3.35 -9.41
N VAL A 24 -15.13 4.35 -9.31
CA VAL A 24 -15.47 5.76 -9.11
C VAL A 24 -16.40 6.30 -10.20
N ALA A 25 -16.15 5.95 -11.46
CA ALA A 25 -16.94 6.45 -12.60
C ALA A 25 -18.44 6.11 -12.56
N GLY A 26 -18.83 5.01 -11.90
CA GLY A 26 -20.23 4.60 -11.76
C GLY A 26 -20.83 4.86 -10.38
N PHE A 27 -20.02 5.30 -9.42
CA PHE A 27 -20.38 5.30 -8.00
C PHE A 27 -21.51 6.28 -7.69
N GLU A 28 -21.35 7.56 -8.04
CA GLU A 28 -22.33 8.59 -7.70
C GLU A 28 -23.69 8.35 -8.37
N THR A 29 -23.68 7.82 -9.60
CA THR A 29 -24.91 7.44 -10.31
C THR A 29 -25.65 6.30 -9.60
N MET A 30 -24.92 5.38 -8.96
CA MET A 30 -25.50 4.22 -8.26
C MET A 30 -25.96 4.57 -6.85
N TYR A 31 -25.21 5.39 -6.12
CA TYR A 31 -25.38 5.60 -4.69
C TYR A 31 -25.90 6.99 -4.30
N GLY A 32 -25.90 7.97 -5.22
CA GLY A 32 -26.47 9.30 -4.99
C GLY A 32 -25.60 10.25 -4.15
N TYR A 33 -24.33 9.90 -3.93
CA TYR A 33 -23.31 10.73 -3.29
C TYR A 33 -21.94 10.43 -3.91
N PRO A 34 -20.98 11.38 -3.88
CA PRO A 34 -19.66 11.17 -4.46
C PRO A 34 -18.87 10.10 -3.68
N PRO A 35 -18.03 9.30 -4.36
CA PRO A 35 -17.10 8.41 -3.68
C PRO A 35 -16.05 9.22 -2.91
N GLY A 36 -15.45 8.60 -1.89
CA GLY A 36 -14.19 9.05 -1.31
C GLY A 36 -13.02 8.92 -2.30
N GLU A 37 -11.85 9.37 -1.87
CA GLU A 37 -10.63 9.31 -2.68
C GLU A 37 -10.08 7.87 -2.72
N HIS A 38 -10.06 7.25 -3.90
CA HIS A 38 -9.49 5.92 -4.14
C HIS A 38 -8.18 6.04 -4.89
N TYR A 39 -7.07 5.65 -4.29
CA TYR A 39 -5.76 5.71 -4.94
C TYR A 39 -4.82 4.58 -4.52
N VAL A 40 -3.95 4.22 -5.47
CA VAL A 40 -2.77 3.40 -5.27
C VAL A 40 -1.58 4.25 -5.71
N THR A 41 -0.77 4.68 -4.77
CA THR A 41 0.34 5.60 -5.04
C THR A 41 1.63 4.81 -5.25
N ARG A 42 2.32 5.10 -6.35
CA ARG A 42 3.66 4.56 -6.61
C ARG A 42 4.69 5.26 -5.77
N VAL A 43 5.72 4.52 -5.39
CA VAL A 43 6.88 5.08 -4.70
C VAL A 43 7.58 6.10 -5.60
N ALA A 44 7.76 7.32 -5.09
CA ALA A 44 8.50 8.38 -5.76
C ALA A 44 9.97 8.45 -5.32
N ASP A 45 10.27 8.01 -4.08
CA ASP A 45 11.60 8.02 -3.48
C ASP A 45 11.89 6.73 -2.69
N SER A 46 13.16 6.38 -2.53
CA SER A 46 13.56 5.18 -1.79
C SER A 46 13.66 5.38 -0.27
N GLY A 47 13.37 6.57 0.25
CA GLY A 47 13.61 6.93 1.66
C GLY A 47 12.79 6.08 2.62
N GLY A 48 11.49 5.91 2.34
CA GLY A 48 10.62 5.04 3.13
C GLY A 48 11.03 3.57 3.11
N ARG A 49 11.50 3.08 1.96
CA ARG A 49 12.02 1.71 1.81
C ARG A 49 13.26 1.48 2.67
N ASP A 50 14.22 2.40 2.65
CA ASP A 50 15.49 2.24 3.37
C ASP A 50 15.27 2.25 4.90
N ALA A 51 14.38 3.12 5.39
CA ALA A 51 13.97 3.14 6.80
C ALA A 51 13.29 1.83 7.21
N LEU A 52 12.38 1.31 6.38
CA LEU A 52 11.71 0.03 6.62
C LEU A 52 12.69 -1.15 6.62
N ALA A 53 13.62 -1.19 5.66
CA ALA A 53 14.65 -2.21 5.59
C ALA A 53 15.57 -2.20 6.82
N ALA A 54 15.88 -1.01 7.35
CA ALA A 54 16.65 -0.87 8.59
C ALA A 54 15.89 -1.36 9.83
N ALA A 55 14.58 -1.08 9.91
CA ALA A 55 13.72 -1.48 11.01
C ALA A 55 13.43 -2.99 11.03
N LEU A 56 13.27 -3.62 9.86
CA LEU A 56 12.88 -5.02 9.72
C LEU A 56 14.03 -5.97 9.38
N ARG A 57 15.28 -5.51 9.48
CA ARG A 57 16.50 -6.27 9.14
C ARG A 57 16.52 -7.68 9.73
N ASP A 58 16.10 -7.82 10.99
CA ASP A 58 16.17 -9.10 11.73
C ASP A 58 14.85 -9.91 11.64
N ALA A 59 13.79 -9.32 11.09
CA ALA A 59 12.45 -9.91 11.01
C ALA A 59 12.23 -10.76 9.74
N GLY A 60 13.18 -10.80 8.81
CA GLY A 60 13.06 -11.58 7.58
C GLY A 60 11.98 -11.07 6.61
N ALA A 61 11.54 -9.83 6.74
CA ALA A 61 10.40 -9.24 6.01
C ALA A 61 10.74 -8.79 4.56
N ARG A 62 11.42 -9.66 3.79
CA ARG A 62 11.90 -9.33 2.43
C ARG A 62 10.78 -8.95 1.47
N ASP A 63 9.66 -9.68 1.51
CA ASP A 63 8.53 -9.44 0.61
C ASP A 63 7.85 -8.09 0.90
N LEU A 64 7.83 -7.67 2.17
CA LEU A 64 7.28 -6.38 2.58
C LEU A 64 8.17 -5.22 2.16
N ILE A 65 9.49 -5.37 2.31
CA ILE A 65 10.47 -4.38 1.83
C ILE A 65 10.39 -4.23 0.31
N GLU A 66 10.22 -5.34 -0.41
CA GLU A 66 10.04 -5.30 -1.85
C GLU A 66 8.72 -4.63 -2.24
N PHE A 67 7.62 -4.94 -1.55
CA PHE A 67 6.33 -4.27 -1.77
C PHE A 67 6.46 -2.74 -1.64
N TYR A 68 7.10 -2.24 -0.57
CA TYR A 68 7.32 -0.81 -0.35
C TYR A 68 8.41 -0.17 -1.23
N SER A 69 9.03 -0.94 -2.13
CA SER A 69 9.83 -0.36 -3.22
C SER A 69 9.00 0.04 -4.44
N HIS A 70 7.75 -0.44 -4.51
CA HIS A 70 6.83 -0.17 -5.63
C HIS A 70 5.60 0.64 -5.19
N VAL A 71 5.05 0.33 -4.01
CA VAL A 71 3.81 0.92 -3.49
C VAL A 71 4.11 1.82 -2.29
N ALA A 72 3.73 3.09 -2.39
CA ALA A 72 3.83 4.04 -1.28
C ALA A 72 2.62 3.91 -0.35
N GLN A 73 1.41 3.87 -0.92
CA GLN A 73 0.17 3.85 -0.15
C GLN A 73 -0.98 3.24 -0.96
N ILE A 74 -1.94 2.63 -0.26
CA ILE A 74 -3.24 2.19 -0.80
C ILE A 74 -4.35 2.73 0.10
N SER A 75 -5.30 3.44 -0.49
CA SER A 75 -6.51 3.90 0.18
C SER A 75 -7.74 3.60 -0.66
N LEU A 76 -8.67 2.81 -0.12
CA LEU A 76 -9.92 2.38 -0.76
C LEU A 76 -11.11 2.50 0.21
N PRO A 77 -11.50 3.71 0.62
CA PRO A 77 -12.40 3.93 1.75
C PRO A 77 -13.83 3.42 1.56
N ASP A 78 -14.33 3.43 0.32
CA ASP A 78 -15.69 2.96 0.01
C ASP A 78 -15.76 1.47 -0.36
N VAL A 79 -14.62 0.79 -0.37
CA VAL A 79 -14.56 -0.67 -0.50
C VAL A 79 -14.65 -1.22 0.93
N GLY A 80 -15.77 -1.86 1.30
CA GLY A 80 -15.88 -2.54 2.61
C GLY A 80 -14.82 -3.63 2.79
N PRO A 81 -14.74 -4.29 3.96
CA PRO A 81 -13.50 -4.25 4.76
C PRO A 81 -12.28 -3.74 3.96
N GLY A 82 -12.15 -2.41 3.88
CA GLY A 82 -11.16 -1.75 3.05
C GLY A 82 -9.74 -2.13 3.44
N PHE A 83 -8.92 -2.42 2.45
CA PHE A 83 -7.49 -2.60 2.65
C PHE A 83 -6.81 -1.24 2.56
N PHE A 84 -6.27 -0.79 3.69
CA PHE A 84 -5.41 0.39 3.75
C PHE A 84 -3.98 -0.10 3.95
N VAL A 85 -3.08 0.38 3.10
CA VAL A 85 -1.64 0.23 3.32
C VAL A 85 -1.09 1.63 3.43
N ASP A 86 -0.76 2.03 4.66
CA ASP A 86 -0.18 3.33 4.94
C ASP A 86 1.27 3.39 4.47
N GLU A 87 1.79 4.62 4.41
CA GLU A 87 3.18 4.88 4.06
C GLU A 87 4.15 4.11 4.97
N ALA A 88 5.31 3.76 4.42
CA ALA A 88 6.31 2.96 5.12
C ALA A 88 6.72 3.58 6.47
N GLU A 89 6.72 4.90 6.59
CA GLU A 89 7.01 5.62 7.83
C GLU A 89 6.05 5.25 8.97
N TYR A 90 4.74 5.22 8.71
CA TYR A 90 3.73 4.87 9.71
C TYR A 90 3.82 3.40 10.12
N VAL A 91 4.18 2.51 9.18
CA VAL A 91 4.44 1.10 9.48
C VAL A 91 5.65 0.94 10.38
N VAL A 92 6.75 1.66 10.10
CA VAL A 92 7.95 1.65 10.93
C VAL A 92 7.65 2.18 12.34
N GLU A 93 6.92 3.29 12.45
CA GLU A 93 6.49 3.85 13.74
C GLU A 93 5.64 2.84 14.53
N GLY A 94 4.68 2.18 13.88
CA GLY A 94 3.85 1.15 14.50
C GLY A 94 4.67 -0.05 15.00
N CYS A 95 5.64 -0.53 14.21
CA CYS A 95 6.54 -1.61 14.62
C CYS A 95 7.41 -1.21 15.82
N ALA A 96 7.91 0.02 15.85
CA ALA A 96 8.69 0.54 16.97
C ALA A 96 7.83 0.67 18.24
N ALA A 97 6.59 1.15 18.14
CA ALA A 97 5.66 1.27 19.26
C ALA A 97 5.30 -0.10 19.86
N LEU A 98 5.06 -1.12 19.02
CA LEU A 98 4.78 -2.48 19.48
C LEU A 98 5.97 -3.12 20.20
N SER A 99 7.20 -2.75 19.84
CA SER A 99 8.42 -3.29 20.46
C SER A 99 8.70 -2.70 21.85
N GLN A 100 8.15 -1.53 22.18
CA GLN A 100 8.31 -0.87 23.49
C GLN A 100 7.35 -1.40 24.57
N HIS A 101 6.33 -2.17 24.18
CA HIS A 101 5.32 -2.75 25.08
C HIS A 101 5.47 -4.26 25.29
N ARG A 102 6.63 -4.84 24.95
CA ARG A 102 6.91 -6.27 25.07
C ARG A 102 7.89 -6.59 26.19
#